data_AF-A0A1T2Z5Z2-F1
#
_entry.id   AF-A0A1T2Z5Z2-F1
#
_cell.length_a   1.000
_cell.length_b   1.000
_cell.length_c   1.000
_cell.angle_alpha   90.00
_cell.angle_beta   90.00
_cell.angle_gamma   90.00
#
_symmetry.space_group_name_H-M   'P 1'
#
loop_
_entity.id
_entity.type
_entity.pdbx_description
1 polymer ?
#
loop_
_entity_poly.entity_id
_entity_poly.type
_entity_poly.pdbx_seq_one_letter_code
_entity_poly.pdbx_strand_id
1 'polypeptide(L)'
;MMFSAQKVLDSVKSMQVADAPADLSHCQYLRHGAKLLGFKSYEDLKSYLDNPPMDRIGNICTGLMRKICEIRLPSFDSSYVRMTSYGDLSIGYESYWIGWDRRGREVRVPRAAYGKEAVVDFRNHFKRSLYVIESESELMAWRFNWQSDAVVPVELAQAHFKSIFIKQHLVEKNPPMDLVEKEIQGELKRRGLI
;
A
#
# COMPACT_ATOMS: atom_id res chain seq x y z
N MET A 1 -5.50 6.61 -19.80
CA MET A 1 -4.06 6.45 -19.43
C MET A 1 -3.91 6.95 -18.01
N MET A 2 -3.42 6.12 -17.09
CA MET A 2 -3.45 6.43 -15.66
C MET A 2 -2.20 7.18 -15.14
N PHE A 3 -1.07 7.00 -15.82
CA PHE A 3 0.21 7.60 -15.47
C PHE A 3 0.87 8.21 -16.71
N SER A 4 1.48 9.37 -16.55
CA SER A 4 2.25 10.06 -17.59
C SER A 4 3.75 9.79 -17.44
N ALA A 5 4.52 10.02 -18.51
CA ALA A 5 5.98 10.00 -18.47
C ALA A 5 6.53 10.93 -17.39
N GLN A 6 6.00 12.15 -17.30
CA GLN A 6 6.40 13.14 -16.30
C GLN A 6 6.18 12.60 -14.87
N LYS A 7 5.05 11.94 -14.60
CA LYS A 7 4.77 11.36 -13.28
C LYS A 7 5.76 10.25 -12.91
N VAL A 8 6.18 9.43 -13.88
CA VAL A 8 7.22 8.42 -13.67
C VAL A 8 8.54 9.10 -13.30
N LEU A 9 8.95 10.10 -14.08
CA LEU A 9 10.20 10.83 -13.86
C LEU A 9 10.25 11.54 -12.51
N ASP A 10 9.14 12.16 -12.10
CA ASP A 10 9.03 12.83 -10.81
C ASP A 10 9.05 11.83 -9.65
N SER A 11 8.38 10.68 -9.82
CA SER A 11 8.40 9.62 -8.81
C SER A 11 9.81 9.03 -8.63
N VAL A 12 10.59 8.89 -9.70
CA VAL A 12 12.01 8.46 -9.59
C VAL A 12 12.87 9.50 -8.87
N LYS A 13 12.59 10.79 -9.07
CA LYS A 13 13.34 11.87 -8.40
C LYS A 13 13.07 11.93 -6.90
N SER A 14 11.85 11.62 -6.48
CA SER A 14 11.42 11.78 -5.09
C SER A 14 11.40 10.47 -4.29
N MET A 15 11.46 9.30 -4.94
CA MET A 15 11.39 8.02 -4.23
C MET A 15 12.60 7.81 -3.33
N GLN A 16 12.37 7.15 -2.20
CA GLN A 16 13.42 6.56 -1.39
C GLN A 16 13.37 5.04 -1.52
N VAL A 17 14.51 4.36 -1.50
CA VAL A 17 14.61 2.89 -1.55
C VAL A 17 15.49 2.38 -0.39
N ALA A 18 15.21 1.16 0.08
CA ALA A 18 15.85 0.60 1.27
C ALA A 18 17.35 0.33 1.08
N ASP A 19 17.72 -0.20 -0.09
CA ASP A 19 19.09 -0.68 -0.36
C ASP A 19 19.99 0.37 -1.02
N ALA A 20 19.60 1.66 -0.96
CA ALA A 20 20.44 2.73 -1.48
C ALA A 20 21.65 2.96 -0.55
N PRO A 21 22.88 3.04 -1.09
CA PRO A 21 24.04 3.48 -0.31
C PRO A 21 23.80 4.85 0.33
N ALA A 22 24.23 5.02 1.58
CA ALA A 22 23.92 6.20 2.40
C ALA A 22 24.60 7.49 1.93
N ASP A 23 25.66 7.38 1.14
CA ASP A 23 26.56 8.47 0.71
C ASP A 23 26.36 8.88 -0.76
N LEU A 24 25.29 8.43 -1.41
CA LEU A 24 25.01 8.83 -2.78
C LEU A 24 24.63 10.32 -2.86
N SER A 25 25.34 11.06 -3.71
CA SER A 25 24.86 12.35 -4.20
C SER A 25 23.54 12.19 -4.96
N HIS A 26 22.79 13.28 -5.12
CA HIS A 26 21.50 13.27 -5.81
C HIS A 26 21.58 12.63 -7.21
N CYS A 27 22.57 12.99 -8.03
CA CYS A 27 22.74 12.40 -9.36
C CYS A 27 23.06 10.90 -9.33
N GLN A 28 23.84 10.44 -8.35
CA GLN A 28 24.10 9.02 -8.17
C GLN A 28 22.82 8.28 -7.72
N TYR A 29 21.99 8.92 -6.89
CA TYR A 29 20.70 8.39 -6.47
C TYR A 29 19.73 8.21 -7.64
N LEU A 30 19.61 9.23 -8.51
CA LEU A 30 18.79 9.14 -9.73
C LEU A 30 19.26 7.99 -10.63
N ARG A 31 20.58 7.83 -10.79
CA ARG A 31 21.15 6.72 -11.56
C ARG A 31 20.84 5.38 -10.91
N HIS A 32 20.93 5.27 -9.59
CA HIS A 32 20.57 4.06 -8.85
C HIS A 32 19.08 3.72 -9.05
N GLY A 33 18.19 4.69 -8.90
CA GLY A 33 16.76 4.53 -9.15
C GLY A 33 16.45 4.08 -10.58
N ALA A 34 17.08 4.68 -11.59
CA ALA A 34 16.91 4.28 -12.99
C ALA A 34 17.37 2.83 -13.23
N LYS A 35 18.47 2.40 -12.61
CA LYS A 35 18.96 1.01 -12.68
C LYS A 35 17.99 0.01 -12.07
N LEU A 36 17.36 0.34 -10.95
CA LEU A 36 16.31 -0.51 -10.35
C LEU A 36 15.11 -0.71 -11.28
N LEU A 37 14.87 0.23 -12.19
CA LEU A 37 13.82 0.13 -13.21
C LEU A 37 14.27 -0.58 -14.49
N GLY A 38 15.55 -0.91 -14.63
CA GLY A 38 16.13 -1.61 -15.78
C GLY A 38 16.81 -0.70 -16.81
N PHE A 39 17.07 0.57 -16.47
CA PHE A 39 17.73 1.54 -17.36
C PHE A 39 19.20 1.76 -16.99
N LYS A 40 20.01 2.17 -17.96
CA LYS A 40 21.45 2.40 -17.74
C LYS A 40 21.71 3.65 -16.91
N SER A 41 20.91 4.69 -17.15
CA SER A 41 20.99 5.98 -16.46
C SER A 41 19.62 6.66 -16.40
N TYR A 42 19.54 7.78 -15.67
CA TYR A 42 18.32 8.59 -15.63
C TYR A 42 18.02 9.24 -16.98
N GLU A 43 19.07 9.63 -17.71
CA GLU A 43 18.95 10.18 -19.07
C GLU A 43 18.44 9.13 -20.06
N ASP A 44 18.88 7.87 -19.93
CA ASP A 44 18.38 6.74 -20.71
C ASP A 44 16.88 6.51 -20.46
N LEU A 45 16.45 6.50 -19.19
CA LEU A 45 15.04 6.45 -18.82
C LEU A 45 14.25 7.63 -19.41
N LYS A 46 14.76 8.85 -19.28
CA LYS A 46 14.11 10.05 -19.79
C LYS A 46 13.96 9.99 -21.32
N SER A 47 15.04 9.69 -22.02
CA SER A 47 15.04 9.56 -23.48
C SER A 47 14.08 8.48 -23.97
N TYR A 48 13.97 7.36 -23.23
CA TYR A 48 13.04 6.28 -23.53
C TYR A 48 11.57 6.71 -23.35
N LEU A 49 11.28 7.51 -22.31
CA LEU A 49 9.93 8.03 -22.07
C LEU A 49 9.54 9.18 -23.00
N ASP A 50 10.51 9.97 -23.48
CA ASP A 50 10.30 11.03 -24.47
C ASP A 50 10.03 10.46 -25.87
N ASN A 51 10.59 9.27 -26.19
CA ASN A 51 10.45 8.62 -27.48
C ASN A 51 10.01 7.14 -27.33
N PRO A 52 8.81 6.88 -26.80
CA PRO A 52 8.37 5.52 -26.55
C PRO A 52 8.09 4.78 -27.87
N PRO A 53 8.34 3.45 -27.93
CA PRO A 53 7.85 2.65 -29.04
C PRO A 53 6.31 2.79 -29.13
N MET A 54 5.79 3.04 -30.35
CA MET A 54 4.40 3.47 -30.61
C MET A 54 3.33 2.62 -29.88
N ASP A 55 2.22 3.28 -29.52
CA ASP A 55 0.99 2.76 -28.89
C ASP A 55 1.10 2.10 -27.51
N ARG A 56 2.29 2.09 -26.87
CA ARG A 56 2.50 1.37 -25.59
C ARG A 56 2.86 2.24 -24.39
N ILE A 57 2.97 3.56 -24.56
CA ILE A 57 3.42 4.47 -23.49
C ILE A 57 2.59 4.32 -22.20
N GLY A 58 1.27 4.15 -22.31
CA GLY A 58 0.41 3.95 -21.14
C GLY A 58 0.73 2.68 -20.35
N ASN A 59 0.98 1.57 -21.05
CA ASN A 59 1.37 0.30 -20.43
C ASN A 59 2.77 0.37 -19.83
N ILE A 60 3.69 1.05 -20.52
CA ILE A 60 5.05 1.32 -20.05
C ILE A 60 5.00 2.12 -18.74
N CYS A 61 4.33 3.27 -18.73
CA CYS A 61 4.21 4.11 -17.54
C CYS A 61 3.54 3.36 -16.39
N THR A 62 2.50 2.57 -16.66
CA THR A 62 1.83 1.75 -15.64
C THR A 62 2.75 0.69 -15.05
N GLY A 63 3.52 -0.01 -15.90
CA GLY A 63 4.51 -1.00 -15.46
C GLY A 63 5.64 -0.37 -14.64
N LEU A 64 6.13 0.79 -15.04
CA LEU A 64 7.16 1.53 -14.30
C LEU A 64 6.64 2.03 -12.97
N MET A 65 5.45 2.63 -12.92
CA MET A 65 4.84 3.08 -11.66
C MET A 65 4.57 1.92 -10.70
N ARG A 66 4.16 0.76 -11.21
CA ARG A 66 4.01 -0.45 -10.38
C ARG A 66 5.34 -0.83 -9.73
N LYS A 67 6.43 -0.89 -10.50
CA LYS A 67 7.78 -1.17 -9.98
C LYS A 67 8.24 -0.11 -8.97
N ILE A 68 8.00 1.17 -9.25
CA ILE A 68 8.32 2.27 -8.33
C ILE A 68 7.59 2.08 -7.01
N CYS A 69 6.28 1.82 -7.03
CA CYS A 69 5.50 1.57 -5.81
C CYS A 69 5.97 0.34 -5.05
N GLU A 70 6.47 -0.68 -5.75
CA GLU A 70 7.00 -1.92 -5.16
C GLU A 70 8.35 -1.72 -4.45
N ILE A 71 9.25 -0.89 -4.98
CA ILE A 71 10.59 -0.70 -4.42
C ILE A 71 10.67 0.48 -3.46
N ARG A 72 9.86 1.52 -3.66
CA ARG A 72 9.94 2.74 -2.87
C ARG A 72 9.57 2.48 -1.41
N LEU A 73 10.04 3.34 -0.54
CA LEU A 73 9.71 3.39 0.87
C LEU A 73 8.69 4.49 1.15
N PRO A 74 7.91 4.35 2.24
CA PRO A 74 7.01 5.39 2.72
C PRO A 74 7.74 6.72 2.96
N SER A 75 7.06 7.83 2.73
CA SER A 75 7.53 9.16 3.15
C SER A 75 7.59 9.27 4.68
N PHE A 76 8.49 10.13 5.20
CA PHE A 76 8.67 10.31 6.64
C PHE A 76 7.52 11.07 7.31
N ASP A 77 6.78 11.87 6.54
CA ASP A 77 5.83 12.85 7.08
C ASP A 77 4.43 12.26 7.31
N SER A 78 4.23 10.97 7.00
CA SER A 78 2.91 10.35 7.00
C SER A 78 2.87 9.03 7.77
N SER A 79 1.77 8.81 8.50
CA SER A 79 1.43 7.48 9.01
C SER A 79 0.73 6.68 7.92
N TYR A 80 1.04 5.39 7.81
CA TYR A 80 0.42 4.51 6.82
C TYR A 80 -0.41 3.41 7.48
N VAL A 81 -1.44 2.97 6.77
CA VAL A 81 -2.21 1.76 7.06
C VAL A 81 -1.84 0.68 6.07
N ARG A 82 -1.72 -0.58 6.53
CA ARG A 82 -1.57 -1.72 5.63
C ARG A 82 -2.93 -2.21 5.17
N MET A 83 -3.07 -2.36 3.86
CA MET A 83 -4.29 -2.76 3.18
C MET A 83 -4.00 -3.88 2.17
N THR A 84 -5.02 -4.66 1.85
CA THR A 84 -4.94 -5.72 0.84
C THR A 84 -6.11 -5.55 -0.11
N SER A 85 -5.85 -5.47 -1.41
CA SER A 85 -6.91 -5.45 -2.42
C SER A 85 -7.12 -6.84 -2.98
N TYR A 86 -8.38 -7.29 -2.99
CA TYR A 86 -8.76 -8.57 -3.58
C TYR A 86 -9.39 -8.38 -4.97
N GLY A 87 -9.49 -9.46 -5.75
CA GLY A 87 -9.99 -9.42 -7.13
C GLY A 87 -11.46 -9.06 -7.26
N ASP A 88 -12.25 -9.16 -6.18
CA ASP A 88 -13.66 -8.78 -6.09
C ASP A 88 -13.87 -7.33 -5.63
N LEU A 89 -12.80 -6.52 -5.62
CA LEU A 89 -12.77 -5.14 -5.10
C LEU A 89 -12.97 -5.01 -3.60
N SER A 90 -13.05 -6.13 -2.87
CA SER A 90 -13.03 -6.10 -1.42
C SER A 90 -11.64 -5.67 -0.92
N ILE A 91 -11.63 -5.08 0.27
CA ILE A 91 -10.45 -4.48 0.88
C ILE A 91 -10.24 -5.09 2.25
N GLY A 92 -9.13 -5.78 2.43
CA GLY A 92 -8.59 -6.16 3.72
C GLY A 92 -7.71 -5.05 4.29
N TYR A 93 -7.54 -5.04 5.61
CA TYR A 93 -6.61 -4.13 6.28
C TYR A 93 -6.16 -4.71 7.61
N GLU A 94 -4.94 -4.39 8.00
CA GLU A 94 -4.52 -4.68 9.37
C GLU A 94 -5.27 -3.75 10.32
N SER A 95 -5.85 -4.34 11.36
CA SER A 95 -6.81 -3.67 12.22
C SER A 95 -6.57 -3.94 13.69
N TYR A 96 -7.08 -3.04 14.53
CA TYR A 96 -7.18 -3.24 15.96
C TYR A 96 -8.65 -3.20 16.40
N TRP A 97 -8.93 -3.91 17.49
CA TRP A 97 -10.25 -4.01 18.09
C TRP A 97 -10.60 -2.73 18.85
N ILE A 98 -11.85 -2.25 18.71
CA ILE A 98 -12.36 -1.06 19.41
C ILE A 98 -13.64 -1.31 20.20
N GLY A 99 -14.19 -2.53 20.16
CA GLY A 99 -15.42 -2.88 20.86
C GLY A 99 -16.19 -4.01 20.20
N TRP A 100 -17.37 -4.30 20.77
CA TRP A 100 -18.34 -5.25 20.22
C TRP A 100 -19.56 -4.50 19.70
N ASP A 101 -20.21 -5.00 18.65
CA ASP A 101 -21.48 -4.47 18.19
C ASP A 101 -22.68 -5.11 18.93
N ARG A 102 -23.88 -4.58 18.69
CA ARG A 102 -25.15 -5.11 19.24
C ARG A 102 -25.47 -6.57 18.86
N ARG A 103 -24.69 -7.19 17.97
CA ARG A 103 -24.82 -8.60 17.56
C ARG A 103 -23.68 -9.46 18.13
N GLY A 104 -22.84 -8.92 19.01
CA GLY A 104 -21.71 -9.61 19.59
C GLY A 104 -20.52 -9.78 18.64
N ARG A 105 -20.45 -9.01 17.54
CA ARG A 105 -19.34 -9.09 16.57
C ARG A 105 -18.27 -8.05 16.88
N GLU A 106 -17.02 -8.38 16.56
CA GLU A 106 -15.93 -7.43 16.72
C GLU A 106 -16.11 -6.20 15.82
N VAL A 107 -15.95 -5.03 16.42
CA VAL A 107 -15.77 -3.77 15.70
C VAL A 107 -14.28 -3.46 15.67
N ARG A 108 -13.72 -3.41 14.47
CA ARG A 108 -12.29 -3.16 14.23
C ARG A 108 -12.08 -2.03 13.24
N VAL A 109 -11.01 -1.26 13.43
CA VAL A 109 -10.61 -0.15 12.54
C VAL A 109 -9.15 -0.29 12.09
N PRO A 110 -8.74 0.33 10.96
CA PRO A 110 -7.38 0.25 10.46
C PRO A 110 -6.33 0.75 11.47
N ARG A 111 -5.20 0.05 11.52
CA ARG A 111 -4.04 0.43 12.35
C ARG A 111 -3.10 1.34 11.55
N ALA A 112 -2.90 2.56 12.02
CA ALA A 112 -1.97 3.53 11.47
C ALA A 112 -0.58 3.40 12.13
N ALA A 113 0.18 2.36 11.78
CA ALA A 113 1.47 2.07 12.42
C ALA A 113 2.58 1.65 11.43
N TYR A 114 2.35 1.81 10.12
CA TYR A 114 3.33 1.39 9.12
C TYR A 114 4.22 2.57 8.73
N GLY A 115 5.52 2.41 8.98
CA GLY A 115 6.58 3.29 8.50
C GLY A 115 7.62 2.53 7.68
N LYS A 116 8.75 3.18 7.40
CA LYS A 116 9.85 2.64 6.60
C LYS A 116 10.33 1.27 7.08
N GLU A 117 10.64 1.14 8.37
CA GLU A 117 11.16 -0.10 8.97
C GLU A 117 10.17 -1.25 8.81
N ALA A 118 8.90 -1.02 9.13
CA ALA A 118 7.85 -2.03 8.99
C ALA A 118 7.71 -2.53 7.53
N VAL A 119 7.86 -1.64 6.55
CA VAL A 119 7.84 -2.03 5.13
C VAL A 119 9.05 -2.88 4.75
N VAL A 120 10.24 -2.50 5.21
CA VAL A 120 11.49 -3.25 4.98
C VAL A 120 11.38 -4.65 5.61
N ASP A 121 10.98 -4.72 6.87
CA ASP A 121 10.84 -5.98 7.61
C ASP A 121 9.81 -6.90 6.95
N PHE A 122 8.66 -6.35 6.52
CA PHE A 122 7.65 -7.13 5.81
C PHE A 122 8.21 -7.74 4.52
N ARG A 123 8.86 -6.92 3.68
CA ARG A 123 9.43 -7.38 2.40
C ARG A 123 10.52 -8.44 2.64
N ASN A 124 11.33 -8.24 3.67
CA ASN A 124 12.39 -9.18 4.04
C ASN A 124 11.87 -10.50 4.61
N HIS A 125 10.82 -10.46 5.43
CA HIS A 125 10.26 -11.64 6.08
C HIS A 125 9.40 -12.46 5.12
N PHE A 126 8.43 -11.82 4.46
CA PHE A 126 7.46 -12.51 3.62
C PHE A 126 7.92 -12.73 2.17
N LYS A 127 9.05 -12.12 1.76
CA LYS A 127 9.60 -12.20 0.40
C LYS A 127 8.57 -11.90 -0.70
N ARG A 128 7.66 -10.96 -0.42
CA ARG A 128 6.58 -10.54 -1.33
C ARG A 128 6.45 -9.02 -1.37
N SER A 129 5.88 -8.52 -2.47
CA SER A 129 5.68 -7.10 -2.70
C SER A 129 4.74 -6.50 -1.65
N LEU A 130 5.17 -5.40 -1.05
CA LEU A 130 4.32 -4.50 -0.29
C LEU A 130 4.40 -3.14 -0.97
N TYR A 131 3.38 -2.81 -1.75
CA TYR A 131 3.38 -1.57 -2.52
C TYR A 131 3.21 -0.38 -1.59
N VAL A 132 4.08 0.61 -1.69
CA VAL A 132 3.86 1.90 -1.03
C VAL A 132 3.05 2.74 -2.02
N ILE A 133 1.92 3.29 -1.59
CA ILE A 133 0.99 4.11 -2.39
C ILE A 133 1.05 5.54 -1.86
N GLU A 134 1.17 6.56 -2.71
CA GLU A 134 1.40 7.96 -2.31
C GLU A 134 0.42 8.93 -2.99
N SER A 135 -0.44 8.43 -3.87
CA SER A 135 -1.39 9.26 -4.62
C SER A 135 -2.63 8.48 -5.01
N GLU A 136 -3.70 9.22 -5.32
CA GLU A 136 -4.99 8.65 -5.75
C GLU A 136 -4.86 7.79 -7.01
N SER A 137 -4.05 8.20 -8.00
CA SER A 137 -3.85 7.41 -9.21
C SER A 137 -3.16 6.09 -8.93
N GLU A 138 -2.19 6.05 -8.01
CA GLU A 138 -1.56 4.81 -7.55
C GLU A 138 -2.54 3.94 -6.76
N LEU A 139 -3.37 4.54 -5.90
CA LEU A 139 -4.39 3.83 -5.14
C LEU A 139 -5.40 3.15 -6.05
N MET A 140 -5.90 3.86 -7.06
CA MET A 140 -6.82 3.31 -8.03
C MET A 140 -6.13 2.21 -8.87
N ALA A 141 -4.86 2.40 -9.28
CA ALA A 141 -4.13 1.38 -10.02
C ALA A 141 -3.96 0.10 -9.21
N TRP A 142 -3.58 0.24 -7.93
CA TRP A 142 -3.44 -0.85 -6.98
C TRP A 142 -4.76 -1.60 -6.78
N ARG A 143 -5.84 -0.88 -6.51
CA ARG A 143 -7.17 -1.43 -6.23
C ARG A 143 -7.72 -2.24 -7.40
N PHE A 144 -7.59 -1.71 -8.61
CA PHE A 144 -8.25 -2.31 -9.78
C PHE A 144 -7.37 -3.30 -10.55
N ASN A 145 -6.03 -3.16 -10.48
CA ASN A 145 -5.14 -3.91 -11.37
C ASN A 145 -4.09 -4.77 -10.68
N TRP A 146 -3.66 -4.44 -9.45
CA TRP A 146 -2.51 -5.12 -8.83
C TRP A 146 -2.90 -6.21 -7.84
N GLN A 147 -4.05 -6.06 -7.17
CA GLN A 147 -4.65 -7.09 -6.29
C GLN A 147 -3.65 -7.65 -5.27
N SER A 148 -3.04 -6.76 -4.48
CA SER A 148 -1.89 -7.08 -3.63
C SER A 148 -1.95 -6.38 -2.27
N ASP A 149 -0.97 -6.69 -1.40
CA ASP A 149 -0.72 -5.93 -0.18
C ASP A 149 -0.08 -4.56 -0.50
N ALA A 150 -0.56 -3.52 0.18
CA ALA A 150 -0.01 -2.17 0.11
C ALA A 150 0.00 -1.47 1.47
N VAL A 151 0.83 -0.44 1.58
CA VAL A 151 0.70 0.60 2.61
C VAL A 151 0.23 1.88 1.95
N VAL A 152 -0.76 2.52 2.59
CA VAL A 152 -1.42 3.73 2.08
C VAL A 152 -1.40 4.80 3.18
N PRO A 153 -1.07 6.07 2.88
CA PRO A 153 -1.16 7.16 3.83
C PRO A 153 -2.56 7.21 4.45
N VAL A 154 -2.63 7.45 5.76
CA VAL A 154 -3.90 7.47 6.48
C VAL A 154 -4.90 8.44 5.85
N GLU A 155 -4.46 9.63 5.45
CA GLU A 155 -5.31 10.65 4.84
C GLU A 155 -5.93 10.16 3.53
N LEU A 156 -5.10 9.56 2.66
CA LEU A 156 -5.55 8.99 1.40
C LEU A 156 -6.50 7.81 1.63
N ALA A 157 -6.18 6.92 2.59
CA ALA A 157 -7.05 5.81 2.94
C ALA A 157 -8.40 6.26 3.51
N GLN A 158 -8.41 7.31 4.35
CA GLN A 158 -9.64 7.87 4.91
C GLN A 158 -10.52 8.53 3.85
N ALA A 159 -9.92 9.23 2.89
CA ALA A 159 -10.64 9.88 1.80
C ALA A 159 -11.41 8.86 0.94
N HIS A 160 -10.81 7.70 0.66
CA HIS A 160 -11.40 6.68 -0.23
C HIS A 160 -12.16 5.56 0.49
N PHE A 161 -11.84 5.28 1.75
CA PHE A 161 -12.41 4.18 2.54
C PHE A 161 -13.00 4.67 3.86
N LYS A 162 -13.64 5.84 3.88
CA LYS A 162 -14.17 6.48 5.09
C LYS A 162 -14.96 5.54 6.02
N SER A 163 -15.75 4.63 5.47
CA SER A 163 -16.57 3.69 6.23
C SER A 163 -15.78 2.70 7.09
N ILE A 164 -14.52 2.37 6.75
CA ILE A 164 -13.72 1.46 7.56
C ILE A 164 -13.09 2.15 8.78
N PHE A 165 -12.94 3.47 8.75
CA PHE A 165 -12.39 4.27 9.85
C PHE A 165 -13.46 4.77 10.81
N ILE A 166 -14.65 5.13 10.32
CA ILE A 166 -15.73 5.68 11.15
C ILE A 166 -16.64 4.55 11.62
N LYS A 167 -16.23 3.88 12.71
CA LYS A 167 -17.00 2.75 13.29
C LYS A 167 -17.36 2.89 14.75
N GLN A 168 -16.98 3.98 15.42
CA GLN A 168 -17.28 4.17 16.84
C GLN A 168 -18.78 4.07 17.14
N HIS A 169 -19.63 4.52 16.21
CA HIS A 169 -21.09 4.44 16.31
C HIS A 169 -21.65 3.00 16.29
N LEU A 170 -20.84 2.01 15.92
CA LEU A 170 -21.21 0.58 15.92
C LEU A 170 -20.91 -0.08 17.27
N VAL A 171 -20.08 0.54 18.11
CA VAL A 171 -19.66 -0.03 19.39
C VAL A 171 -20.80 0.09 20.40
N GLU A 172 -21.21 -1.05 20.94
CA GLU A 172 -22.22 -1.13 21.98
C GLU A 172 -21.58 -0.94 23.36
N LYS A 173 -22.20 -0.12 24.23
CA LYS A 173 -21.67 0.14 25.57
C LYS A 173 -21.84 -1.06 26.49
N ASN A 174 -22.96 -1.76 26.33
CA ASN A 174 -23.30 -2.97 27.07
C ASN A 174 -23.53 -4.12 26.08
N PRO A 175 -22.46 -4.72 25.54
CA PRO A 175 -22.59 -5.72 24.49
C PRO A 175 -23.26 -7.01 25.01
N PRO A 176 -24.01 -7.72 24.17
CA PRO A 176 -24.64 -9.00 24.52
C PRO A 176 -23.56 -10.09 24.66
N MET A 177 -23.08 -10.31 25.88
CA MET A 177 -21.93 -11.19 26.15
C MET A 177 -22.21 -12.66 25.78
N ASP A 178 -23.45 -13.10 25.87
CA ASP A 178 -23.88 -14.42 25.40
C ASP A 178 -23.64 -14.61 23.89
N LEU A 179 -23.91 -13.59 23.08
CA LEU A 179 -23.61 -13.60 21.65
C LEU A 179 -22.12 -13.49 21.36
N VAL A 180 -21.39 -12.68 22.12
CA VAL A 180 -19.94 -12.53 22.01
C VAL A 180 -19.24 -13.87 22.26
N GLU A 181 -19.56 -14.54 23.36
CA GLU A 181 -18.99 -15.84 23.71
C GLU A 181 -19.26 -16.89 22.63
N LYS A 182 -20.49 -16.90 22.10
CA LYS A 182 -20.87 -17.80 21.01
C LYS A 182 -20.09 -17.54 19.73
N GLU A 183 -19.87 -16.27 19.35
CA GLU A 183 -19.08 -15.91 18.18
C GLU A 183 -17.61 -16.32 18.36
N ILE A 184 -17.02 -16.05 19.53
CA ILE A 184 -15.65 -16.45 19.86
C ILE A 184 -15.50 -17.97 19.78
N GLN A 185 -16.40 -18.73 20.41
CA GLN A 185 -16.37 -20.20 20.33
C GLN A 185 -16.53 -20.69 18.89
N GLY A 186 -17.42 -20.08 18.11
CA GLY A 186 -17.61 -20.40 16.70
C GLY A 186 -16.34 -20.16 15.88
N GLU A 187 -15.65 -19.05 16.12
CA GLU A 187 -14.39 -18.74 15.45
C GLU A 187 -13.25 -19.69 15.84
N LEU A 188 -13.11 -19.99 17.14
CA LEU A 188 -12.12 -20.96 17.61
C LEU A 188 -12.33 -22.34 16.98
N LYS A 189 -13.58 -22.81 16.89
CA LYS A 189 -13.93 -24.06 16.20
C LYS A 189 -13.58 -24.01 14.70
N ARG A 190 -13.93 -22.91 14.00
CA ARG A 190 -13.58 -22.73 12.57
C ARG A 190 -12.06 -22.77 12.34
N ARG A 191 -11.27 -22.34 13.32
CA ARG A 191 -9.80 -22.37 13.29
C ARG A 191 -9.21 -23.68 13.81
N GLY A 192 -10.02 -24.63 14.29
CA GLY A 192 -9.57 -25.91 14.85
C GLY A 192 -8.81 -25.79 16.17
N LEU A 193 -9.08 -24.73 16.95
CA LEU A 193 -8.41 -24.47 18.23
C LEU A 193 -9.14 -25.10 19.43
N ILE A 194 -10.40 -25.49 19.24
CA ILE A 194 -11.26 -26.22 20.18
C ILE A 194 -12.23 -27.12 19.42
#